data_AF-A0A482VK84-F1
#
_entry.id   AF-A0A482VK84-F1
#
_cell.length_a   1.000
_cell.length_b   1.000
_cell.length_c   1.000
_cell.angle_alpha   90.00
_cell.angle_beta   90.00
_cell.angle_gamma   90.00
#
_symmetry.space_group_name_H-M   'P 1'
#
loop_
_entity.id
_entity.type
_entity.pdbx_description
1 polymer ?
#
loop_
_entity_poly.entity_id
_entity_poly.type
_entity_poly.pdbx_seq_one_letter_code
_entity_poly.pdbx_strand_id
1 'polypeptide(L)'
;MKQTSNQQDYEACIDVLNNLQSNAQYIKLKSQSTNSRYSNQLTEVKKYLCRTGLSMSKLDELSVIHVAGTKGKGTTCAFSEQILREHGYKTGFFSSPHLLEVRERIRINGTPISKDEFTKFFWKVYTSLDQQKSDETDMPLYFRFLTIMAFNVFIEKKVDVAIIEVGIGGEYDCTNILRKVPVVGITSLGVDHTSLLGSTIESIAWNKAGIMKEGCRAFTVPQSEAAMNVLKQRSIEKKVVCQLDIIDNLQFKFPANTLCPVHILNLNASLAVALCQTWLSISIFLLQSTTIMR
;
A
#
# COMPACT_ATOMS: atom_id res chain seq x y z
N MET A 1 13.05 -15.72 -33.77
CA MET A 1 13.86 -14.74 -33.03
C MET A 1 14.28 -15.39 -31.73
N LYS A 2 15.59 -15.50 -31.43
CA LYS A 2 16.06 -16.05 -30.15
C LYS A 2 15.76 -15.02 -29.05
N GLN A 3 14.91 -15.37 -28.08
CA GLN A 3 14.77 -14.58 -26.85
C GLN A 3 16.13 -14.52 -26.15
N THR A 4 16.49 -13.35 -25.63
CA THR A 4 17.71 -13.15 -24.82
C THR A 4 17.57 -13.87 -23.47
N SER A 5 18.67 -14.36 -22.87
CA SER A 5 18.67 -15.07 -21.58
C SER A 5 17.82 -14.37 -20.50
N ASN A 6 17.97 -13.04 -20.36
CA ASN A 6 17.21 -12.25 -19.38
C ASN A 6 15.68 -12.27 -19.60
N GLN A 7 15.23 -12.42 -20.85
CA GLN A 7 13.80 -12.46 -21.17
C GLN A 7 13.20 -13.80 -20.74
N GLN A 8 13.93 -14.90 -20.90
CA GLN A 8 13.53 -16.23 -20.45
C GLN A 8 13.46 -16.31 -18.92
N ASP A 9 14.45 -15.72 -18.23
CA ASP A 9 14.47 -15.70 -16.76
C ASP A 9 13.31 -14.88 -16.18
N TYR A 10 12.96 -13.76 -16.83
CA TYR A 10 11.78 -12.99 -16.45
C TYR A 10 10.48 -13.77 -16.68
N GLU A 11 10.32 -14.45 -17.82
CA GLU A 11 9.15 -15.28 -18.11
C GLU A 11 8.99 -16.40 -17.08
N ALA A 12 10.07 -17.12 -16.74
CA ALA A 12 10.06 -18.14 -15.70
C ALA A 12 9.66 -17.58 -14.32
N CYS A 13 10.15 -16.38 -13.97
CA CYS A 13 9.76 -15.68 -12.75
C CYS A 13 8.24 -15.38 -12.72
N ILE A 14 7.66 -14.95 -13.83
CA ILE A 14 6.22 -14.68 -13.94
C ILE A 14 5.41 -15.97 -13.78
N ASP A 15 5.85 -17.08 -14.36
CA ASP A 15 5.18 -18.38 -14.24
C ASP A 15 5.15 -18.86 -12.78
N VAL A 16 6.28 -18.79 -12.08
CA VAL A 16 6.35 -19.15 -10.65
C VAL A 16 5.48 -18.22 -9.81
N LEU A 17 5.53 -16.91 -10.07
CA LEU A 17 4.69 -15.94 -9.37
C LEU A 17 3.21 -16.25 -9.56
N ASN A 18 2.77 -16.58 -10.78
CA ASN A 18 1.38 -16.91 -11.08
C ASN A 18 0.92 -18.19 -10.40
N ASN A 19 1.82 -19.14 -10.14
CA ASN A 19 1.48 -20.34 -9.34
C ASN A 19 1.20 -20.01 -7.86
N LEU A 20 1.60 -18.84 -7.36
CA LEU A 20 1.18 -18.33 -6.04
C LEU A 20 -0.27 -17.80 -6.05
N GLN A 21 -0.96 -17.80 -7.20
CA GLN A 21 -2.38 -17.46 -7.35
C GLN A 21 -3.28 -18.68 -7.17
N SER A 22 -3.48 -19.15 -5.95
CA SER A 22 -4.54 -20.13 -5.70
C SER A 22 -5.90 -19.42 -5.57
N ASN A 23 -6.48 -18.93 -6.67
CA ASN A 23 -7.80 -18.27 -6.67
C ASN A 23 -8.88 -19.16 -6.01
N ALA A 24 -8.81 -20.47 -6.23
CA ALA A 24 -9.71 -21.45 -5.63
C ALA A 24 -9.52 -21.61 -4.11
N GLN A 25 -8.29 -21.47 -3.58
CA GLN A 25 -8.04 -21.55 -2.13
C GLN A 25 -8.32 -20.21 -1.43
N TYR A 26 -7.99 -19.06 -2.05
CA TYR A 26 -8.30 -17.73 -1.49
C TYR A 26 -9.82 -17.52 -1.34
N ILE A 27 -10.62 -18.07 -2.25
CA ILE A 27 -12.09 -18.01 -2.19
C ILE A 27 -12.67 -19.13 -1.29
N LYS A 28 -12.15 -20.37 -1.33
CA LYS A 28 -12.60 -21.46 -0.42
C LYS A 28 -12.30 -21.19 1.05
N LEU A 29 -11.17 -20.55 1.37
CA LEU A 29 -10.84 -20.16 2.75
C LEU A 29 -11.79 -19.07 3.30
N LYS A 30 -12.53 -18.37 2.42
CA LYS A 30 -13.42 -17.25 2.77
C LYS A 30 -14.88 -17.63 3.02
N SER A 31 -15.38 -18.74 2.49
CA SER A 31 -16.76 -19.17 2.77
C SER A 31 -16.92 -19.74 4.19
N GLN A 32 -15.81 -19.95 4.91
CA GLN A 32 -15.77 -20.55 6.24
C GLN A 32 -14.64 -19.95 7.09
N SER A 33 -14.79 -18.76 7.71
CA SER A 33 -14.09 -18.47 8.98
C SER A 33 -14.40 -17.14 9.65
N THR A 34 -14.40 -17.21 10.99
CA THR A 34 -14.59 -16.20 12.03
C THR A 34 -13.38 -15.26 12.22
N ASN A 35 -13.59 -14.18 12.98
CA ASN A 35 -12.63 -13.10 13.27
C ASN A 35 -11.22 -13.54 13.73
N SER A 36 -11.03 -14.74 14.29
CA SER A 36 -9.72 -15.19 14.82
C SER A 36 -8.69 -15.56 13.74
N ARG A 37 -9.09 -15.77 12.47
CA ARG A 37 -8.16 -16.10 11.37
C ARG A 37 -7.54 -14.87 10.72
N TYR A 38 -8.15 -13.69 10.87
CA TYR A 38 -7.65 -12.44 10.27
C TYR A 38 -6.49 -11.83 11.06
N SER A 39 -6.48 -11.96 12.39
CA SER A 39 -5.34 -11.57 13.23
C SER A 39 -4.07 -12.36 12.90
N ASN A 40 -4.20 -13.62 12.46
CA ASN A 40 -3.08 -14.43 12.02
C ASN A 40 -2.45 -13.95 10.70
N GLN A 41 -3.13 -13.14 9.89
CA GLN A 41 -2.58 -12.71 8.60
C GLN A 41 -1.36 -11.81 8.75
N LEU A 42 -1.39 -10.83 9.66
CA LEU A 42 -0.25 -9.94 9.87
C LEU A 42 0.93 -10.68 10.52
N THR A 43 0.65 -11.66 11.38
CA THR A 43 1.67 -12.56 11.94
C THR A 43 2.37 -13.35 10.84
N GLU A 44 1.62 -13.87 9.87
CA GLU A 44 2.17 -14.58 8.71
C GLU A 44 2.99 -13.64 7.81
N VAL A 45 2.52 -12.42 7.54
CA VAL A 45 3.31 -11.43 6.79
C VAL A 45 4.62 -11.13 7.51
N LYS A 46 4.59 -10.98 8.85
CA LYS A 46 5.79 -10.77 9.67
C LYS A 46 6.77 -11.92 9.54
N LYS A 47 6.26 -13.16 9.64
CA LYS A 47 7.05 -14.39 9.46
C LYS A 47 7.77 -14.37 8.11
N TYR A 48 7.03 -14.17 7.02
CA TYR A 48 7.61 -14.17 5.67
C TYR A 48 8.57 -13.00 5.45
N LEU A 49 8.27 -11.81 5.97
CA LEU A 49 9.18 -10.66 5.91
C LEU A 49 10.53 -10.99 6.56
N CYS A 50 10.50 -11.54 7.79
CA CYS A 50 11.72 -11.93 8.51
C CYS A 50 12.52 -12.99 7.74
N ARG A 51 11.87 -13.96 7.08
CA ARG A 51 12.55 -14.97 6.25
C ARG A 51 13.33 -14.36 5.08
N THR A 52 12.91 -13.20 4.56
CA THR A 52 13.67 -12.47 3.53
C THR A 52 14.93 -11.75 4.06
N GLY A 53 15.19 -11.83 5.37
CA GLY A 53 16.25 -11.08 6.04
C GLY A 53 15.87 -9.63 6.38
N LEU A 54 14.66 -9.19 6.04
CA LEU A 54 14.16 -7.86 6.38
C LEU A 54 13.48 -7.87 7.76
N SER A 55 14.09 -7.21 8.74
CA SER A 55 13.52 -7.09 10.08
C SER A 55 12.41 -6.03 10.14
N MET A 56 11.54 -6.14 11.15
CA MET A 56 10.53 -5.11 11.42
C MET A 56 11.14 -3.75 11.79
N SER A 57 12.30 -3.73 12.46
CA SER A 57 13.00 -2.47 12.76
C SER A 57 13.52 -1.81 11.50
N LYS A 58 14.01 -2.58 10.53
CA LYS A 58 14.46 -2.06 9.25
C LYS A 58 13.29 -1.57 8.41
N LEU A 59 12.16 -2.27 8.43
CA LEU A 59 10.94 -1.82 7.77
C LEU A 59 10.41 -0.50 8.37
N ASP A 60 10.54 -0.30 9.68
CA ASP A 60 10.16 0.95 10.35
C ASP A 60 11.01 2.17 9.94
N GLU A 61 12.15 1.97 9.28
CA GLU A 61 12.93 3.07 8.68
C GLU A 61 12.31 3.58 7.38
N LEU A 62 11.41 2.80 6.75
CA LEU A 62 10.72 3.22 5.54
C LEU A 62 9.67 4.28 5.88
N SER A 63 9.86 5.50 5.37
CA SER A 63 8.83 6.53 5.46
C SER A 63 7.71 6.24 4.47
N VAL A 64 6.46 6.22 4.95
CA VAL A 64 5.31 5.77 4.15
C VAL A 64 4.16 6.78 4.14
N ILE A 65 3.54 6.93 2.97
CA ILE A 65 2.16 7.41 2.83
C ILE A 65 1.28 6.19 2.52
N HIS A 66 0.34 5.87 3.42
CA HIS A 66 -0.50 4.67 3.30
C HIS A 66 -1.93 5.05 2.96
N VAL A 67 -2.46 4.48 1.87
CA VAL A 67 -3.75 4.89 1.32
C VAL A 67 -4.73 3.72 1.23
N ALA A 68 -5.87 3.84 1.92
CA ALA A 68 -7.01 2.92 1.83
C ALA A 68 -8.22 3.61 1.21
N GLY A 69 -9.25 2.83 0.87
CA GLY A 69 -10.48 3.35 0.28
C GLY A 69 -11.17 2.36 -0.66
N THR A 70 -12.36 2.70 -1.13
CA THR A 70 -13.08 1.89 -2.14
C THR A 70 -12.72 2.37 -3.54
N LYS A 71 -12.86 3.68 -3.80
CA LYS A 71 -12.56 4.30 -5.10
C LYS A 71 -11.52 5.40 -4.94
N GLY A 72 -10.63 5.55 -5.93
CA GLY A 72 -9.65 6.64 -5.96
C GLY A 72 -8.32 6.36 -5.26
N LYS A 73 -8.10 5.17 -4.69
CA LYS A 73 -6.83 4.77 -4.06
C LYS A 73 -5.63 4.94 -5.01
N GLY A 74 -5.59 4.15 -6.09
CA GLY A 74 -4.53 4.22 -7.09
C GLY A 74 -4.31 5.62 -7.67
N THR A 75 -5.38 6.39 -7.92
CA THR A 75 -5.29 7.78 -8.40
C THR A 75 -4.66 8.71 -7.36
N THR A 76 -5.10 8.63 -6.10
CA THR A 76 -4.54 9.42 -4.99
C THR A 76 -3.07 9.06 -4.77
N CYS A 77 -2.73 7.77 -4.82
CA CYS A 77 -1.33 7.31 -4.75
C CYS A 77 -0.50 7.85 -5.92
N ALA A 78 -1.02 7.81 -7.15
CA ALA A 78 -0.30 8.27 -8.34
C ALA A 78 -0.05 9.78 -8.29
N PHE A 79 -1.04 10.56 -7.88
CA PHE A 79 -0.85 11.99 -7.64
C PHE A 79 0.16 12.25 -6.52
N SER A 80 0.09 11.51 -5.42
CA SER A 80 1.02 11.69 -4.29
C SER A 80 2.47 11.39 -4.68
N GLU A 81 2.67 10.28 -5.41
CA GLU A 81 3.98 9.90 -5.96
C GLU A 81 4.53 10.98 -6.88
N GLN A 82 3.72 11.45 -7.83
CA GLN A 82 4.15 12.45 -8.79
C GLN A 82 4.49 13.77 -8.08
N ILE A 83 3.63 14.25 -7.16
CA ILE A 83 3.90 15.47 -6.40
C ILE A 83 5.24 15.38 -5.67
N LEU A 84 5.49 14.31 -4.91
CA LEU A 84 6.72 14.18 -4.12
C LEU A 84 7.96 13.99 -5.00
N ARG A 85 7.83 13.29 -6.13
CA ARG A 85 8.91 13.15 -7.11
C ARG A 85 9.27 14.50 -7.74
N GLU A 86 8.29 15.33 -8.09
CA GLU A 86 8.54 16.69 -8.60
C GLU A 86 9.15 17.62 -7.52
N HIS A 87 8.99 17.29 -6.23
CA HIS A 87 9.71 17.96 -5.13
C HIS A 87 11.13 17.40 -4.90
N GLY A 88 11.62 16.51 -5.77
CA GLY A 88 12.99 16.00 -5.75
C GLY A 88 13.22 14.77 -4.86
N TYR A 89 12.17 14.18 -4.28
CA TYR A 89 12.30 12.97 -3.47
C TYR A 89 12.34 11.72 -4.33
N LYS A 90 13.12 10.74 -3.89
CA LYS A 90 13.13 9.39 -4.48
C LYS A 90 11.91 8.62 -3.98
N THR A 91 10.99 8.33 -4.88
CA THR A 91 9.70 7.71 -4.55
C THR A 91 9.73 6.20 -4.82
N GLY A 92 9.14 5.43 -3.91
CA GLY A 92 8.67 4.08 -4.15
C GLY A 92 7.15 4.09 -4.27
N PHE A 93 6.59 3.31 -5.19
CA PHE A 93 5.14 3.24 -5.39
C PHE A 93 4.69 1.79 -5.51
N PHE A 94 3.73 1.42 -4.66
CA PHE A 94 3.12 0.09 -4.65
C PHE A 94 1.61 0.18 -4.87
N SER A 95 1.11 -0.50 -5.92
CA SER A 95 -0.31 -0.45 -6.31
C SER A 95 -0.88 -1.80 -6.75
N SER A 96 -2.21 -1.86 -6.82
CA SER A 96 -2.92 -3.04 -7.34
C SER A 96 -4.29 -2.73 -7.95
N PRO A 97 -4.74 -3.48 -8.97
CA PRO A 97 -3.98 -4.43 -9.79
C PRO A 97 -3.03 -3.73 -10.78
N HIS A 98 -2.29 -4.50 -11.59
CA HIS A 98 -1.65 -3.97 -12.81
C HIS A 98 -2.62 -4.05 -13.99
N LEU A 99 -2.34 -3.28 -15.05
CA LEU A 99 -3.12 -3.31 -16.29
C LEU A 99 -2.51 -4.22 -17.34
N LEU A 100 -1.20 -4.12 -17.59
CA LEU A 100 -0.50 -4.89 -18.63
C LEU A 100 0.59 -5.79 -18.04
N GLU A 101 1.47 -5.23 -17.20
CA GLU A 101 2.62 -5.94 -16.65
C GLU A 101 2.67 -5.87 -15.11
N VAL A 102 3.03 -6.98 -14.45
CA VAL A 102 3.11 -7.03 -12.98
C VAL A 102 4.05 -6.00 -12.36
N ARG A 103 5.10 -5.62 -13.10
CA ARG A 103 6.09 -4.61 -12.69
C ARG A 103 5.44 -3.25 -12.46
N GLU A 104 4.30 -2.96 -13.08
CA GLU A 104 3.54 -1.73 -12.84
C GLU A 104 3.16 -1.54 -11.36
N ARG A 105 3.07 -2.65 -10.61
CA ARG A 105 2.77 -2.62 -9.17
C ARG A 105 3.94 -2.14 -8.33
N ILE A 106 5.18 -2.13 -8.82
CA ILE A 106 6.37 -1.69 -8.07
C ILE A 106 7.14 -0.70 -8.93
N ARG A 107 7.03 0.58 -8.60
CA ARG A 107 7.70 1.66 -9.35
C ARG A 107 8.70 2.39 -8.47
N ILE A 108 9.77 2.85 -9.10
CA ILE A 108 10.75 3.78 -8.52
C ILE A 108 10.75 5.02 -9.41
N ASN A 109 10.56 6.20 -8.80
CA ASN A 109 10.51 7.48 -9.52
C ASN A 109 9.58 7.44 -10.74
N GLY A 110 8.31 7.04 -10.51
CA GLY A 110 7.28 6.95 -11.54
C GLY A 110 7.42 5.80 -12.54
N THR A 111 8.55 5.08 -12.55
CA THR A 111 8.84 4.06 -13.58
C THR A 111 8.78 2.64 -12.97
N PRO A 112 8.06 1.68 -13.59
CA PRO A 112 8.14 0.28 -13.21
C PRO A 112 9.58 -0.21 -13.14
N ILE A 113 9.94 -0.98 -12.12
CA ILE A 113 11.29 -1.59 -12.05
C ILE A 113 11.56 -2.41 -13.31
N SER A 114 12.81 -2.45 -13.78
CA SER A 114 13.17 -3.19 -14.99
C SER A 114 12.87 -4.68 -14.86
N LYS A 115 12.81 -5.41 -15.99
CA LYS A 115 12.65 -6.88 -15.96
C LYS A 115 13.78 -7.53 -15.17
N ASP A 116 15.02 -7.09 -15.38
CA ASP A 116 16.19 -7.60 -14.67
C ASP A 116 16.11 -7.35 -13.16
N GLU A 117 15.70 -6.15 -12.74
CA GLU A 117 15.49 -5.86 -11.32
C GLU A 117 14.36 -6.68 -10.73
N PHE A 118 13.23 -6.81 -11.44
CA PHE A 118 12.12 -7.63 -11.00
C PHE A 118 12.55 -9.08 -10.79
N THR A 119 13.21 -9.68 -11.79
CA THR A 119 13.74 -11.04 -11.72
C THR A 119 14.72 -11.21 -10.57
N LYS A 120 15.66 -10.26 -10.39
CA LYS A 120 16.62 -10.26 -9.27
C LYS A 120 15.91 -10.28 -7.92
N PHE A 121 15.00 -9.33 -7.69
CA PHE A 121 14.30 -9.22 -6.41
C PHE A 121 13.32 -10.36 -6.17
N PHE A 122 12.68 -10.86 -7.23
CA PHE A 122 11.81 -12.02 -7.17
C PHE A 122 12.57 -13.24 -6.67
N TRP A 123 13.68 -13.62 -7.33
CA TRP A 123 14.43 -14.80 -6.93
C TRP A 123 15.08 -14.63 -5.56
N LYS A 124 15.58 -13.44 -5.24
CA LYS A 124 16.07 -13.13 -3.87
C LYS A 124 15.01 -13.45 -2.82
N VAL A 125 13.79 -12.96 -3.00
CA VAL A 125 12.70 -13.15 -2.03
C VAL A 125 12.18 -14.60 -2.05
N TYR A 126 11.92 -15.15 -3.23
CA TYR A 126 11.37 -16.48 -3.42
C TYR A 126 12.30 -17.55 -2.83
N THR A 127 13.59 -17.53 -3.18
CA THR A 127 14.56 -18.50 -2.67
C THR A 127 14.71 -18.42 -1.15
N SER A 128 14.73 -17.22 -0.57
CA SER A 128 14.79 -17.08 0.90
C SER A 128 13.56 -17.65 1.60
N LEU A 129 12.37 -17.51 1.00
CA LEU A 129 11.13 -18.07 1.53
C LEU A 129 11.10 -19.60 1.38
N ASP A 130 11.47 -20.10 0.19
CA ASP A 130 11.44 -21.51 -0.17
C ASP A 130 12.42 -22.34 0.67
N GLN A 131 13.63 -21.83 0.93
CA GLN A 131 14.62 -22.49 1.79
C GLN A 131 14.19 -22.64 3.26
N GLN A 132 13.20 -21.86 3.69
CA GLN A 132 12.73 -21.80 5.08
C GLN A 132 11.26 -22.24 5.22
N LYS A 133 10.67 -22.81 4.16
CA LYS A 133 9.28 -23.30 4.20
C LYS A 133 9.22 -24.60 5.00
N SER A 134 8.22 -24.73 5.85
CA SER A 134 7.97 -25.99 6.57
C SER A 134 7.39 -27.08 5.65
N ASP A 135 6.60 -26.66 4.67
CA ASP A 135 5.97 -27.50 3.65
C ASP A 135 5.63 -26.63 2.41
N GLU A 136 5.14 -27.25 1.34
CA GLU A 136 4.82 -26.56 0.07
C GLU A 136 3.73 -25.49 0.19
N THR A 137 2.89 -25.54 1.22
CA THR A 137 1.82 -24.57 1.46
C THR A 137 2.27 -23.38 2.31
N ASP A 138 3.46 -23.45 2.92
CA ASP A 138 4.06 -22.40 3.74
C ASP A 138 4.73 -21.31 2.89
N MET A 139 4.00 -20.81 1.91
CA MET A 139 4.41 -19.74 0.99
C MET A 139 3.36 -18.62 0.95
N PRO A 140 3.78 -17.35 0.84
CA PRO A 140 2.83 -16.25 0.76
C PRO A 140 2.07 -16.27 -0.57
N LEU A 141 0.76 -16.04 -0.50
CA LEU A 141 -0.08 -15.85 -1.69
C LEU A 141 0.38 -14.65 -2.52
N TYR A 142 0.05 -14.66 -3.81
CA TYR A 142 0.46 -13.68 -4.81
C TYR A 142 0.58 -12.22 -4.33
N PHE A 143 -0.49 -11.65 -3.78
CA PHE A 143 -0.48 -10.24 -3.34
C PHE A 143 0.48 -10.02 -2.16
N ARG A 144 0.51 -10.95 -1.20
CA ARG A 144 1.40 -10.89 -0.04
C ARG A 144 2.86 -11.00 -0.46
N PHE A 145 3.17 -11.90 -1.39
CA PHE A 145 4.51 -12.05 -1.94
C PHE A 145 4.99 -10.73 -2.57
N LEU A 146 4.15 -10.11 -3.41
CA LEU A 146 4.48 -8.83 -4.05
C LEU A 146 4.64 -7.69 -3.05
N THR A 147 3.85 -7.64 -1.99
CA THR A 147 4.02 -6.66 -0.90
C THR A 147 5.38 -6.81 -0.21
N ILE A 148 5.78 -8.03 0.12
CA ILE A 148 7.08 -8.31 0.75
C ILE A 148 8.24 -7.97 -0.20
N MET A 149 8.09 -8.30 -1.49
CA MET A 149 9.05 -7.94 -2.53
C MET A 149 9.17 -6.42 -2.68
N ALA A 150 8.05 -5.68 -2.69
CA ALA A 150 8.05 -4.22 -2.78
C ALA A 150 8.81 -3.58 -1.61
N PHE A 151 8.61 -4.05 -0.37
CA PHE A 151 9.37 -3.55 0.78
C PHE A 151 10.88 -3.82 0.66
N ASN A 152 11.27 -5.01 0.19
CA ASN A 152 12.67 -5.32 -0.09
C ASN A 152 13.27 -4.38 -1.15
N VAL A 153 12.52 -4.11 -2.22
CA VAL A 153 12.91 -3.16 -3.28
C VAL A 153 13.10 -1.77 -2.70
N PHE A 154 12.11 -1.24 -1.97
CA PHE A 154 12.14 0.13 -1.45
C PHE A 154 13.26 0.37 -0.43
N ILE A 155 13.51 -0.61 0.44
CA ILE A 155 14.63 -0.56 1.40
C ILE A 155 15.98 -0.64 0.68
N GLU A 156 16.17 -1.59 -0.25
CA GLU A 156 17.44 -1.74 -0.97
C GLU A 156 17.72 -0.55 -1.90
N LYS A 157 16.67 0.01 -2.51
CA LYS A 157 16.77 1.22 -3.34
C LYS A 157 16.83 2.51 -2.53
N LYS A 158 16.66 2.46 -1.21
CA LYS A 158 16.70 3.65 -0.32
C LYS A 158 15.78 4.75 -0.81
N VAL A 159 14.51 4.44 -1.03
CA VAL A 159 13.51 5.47 -1.35
C VAL A 159 13.31 6.39 -0.14
N ASP A 160 13.11 7.68 -0.40
CA ASP A 160 12.84 8.67 0.65
C ASP A 160 11.41 8.52 1.18
N VAL A 161 10.48 8.11 0.29
CA VAL A 161 9.08 7.89 0.61
C VAL A 161 8.52 6.73 -0.21
N ALA A 162 7.78 5.83 0.43
CA ALA A 162 6.98 4.83 -0.24
C ALA A 162 5.49 5.18 -0.17
N ILE A 163 4.84 5.23 -1.32
CA ILE A 163 3.40 5.42 -1.46
C ILE A 163 2.78 4.04 -1.62
N ILE A 164 2.05 3.61 -0.60
CA ILE A 164 1.52 2.24 -0.48
C ILE A 164 0.01 2.27 -0.61
N GLU A 165 -0.51 1.68 -1.68
CA GLU A 165 -1.93 1.38 -1.81
C GLU A 165 -2.28 0.10 -1.04
N VAL A 166 -3.33 0.17 -0.22
CA VAL A 166 -3.95 -1.01 0.38
C VAL A 166 -4.63 -1.86 -0.69
N GLY A 167 -4.44 -3.19 -0.62
CA GLY A 167 -5.15 -4.14 -1.46
C GLY A 167 -6.65 -4.18 -1.13
N ILE A 168 -7.03 -5.04 -0.19
CA ILE A 168 -8.44 -5.21 0.19
C ILE A 168 -8.61 -4.94 1.69
N GLY A 169 -9.53 -4.04 2.02
CA GLY A 169 -9.81 -3.67 3.39
C GLY A 169 -8.85 -2.60 3.91
N GLY A 170 -8.17 -2.90 5.01
CA GLY A 170 -7.21 -2.04 5.72
C GLY A 170 -6.64 -2.73 6.95
N GLU A 171 -7.45 -2.96 8.00
CA GLU A 171 -7.04 -3.49 9.31
C GLU A 171 -6.21 -4.78 9.20
N TYR A 172 -6.63 -5.70 8.33
CA TYR A 172 -6.00 -7.01 8.16
C TYR A 172 -5.30 -7.17 6.81
N ASP A 173 -5.18 -6.11 6.02
CA ASP A 173 -4.46 -6.15 4.74
C ASP A 173 -2.97 -6.35 5.01
N CYS A 174 -2.28 -7.10 4.14
CA CYS A 174 -0.85 -7.39 4.33
C CYS A 174 0.05 -6.15 4.32
N THR A 175 -0.38 -5.05 3.69
CA THR A 175 0.33 -3.77 3.75
C THR A 175 0.28 -3.13 5.14
N ASN A 176 -0.69 -3.51 5.98
CA ASN A 176 -0.89 -2.95 7.33
C ASN A 176 0.12 -3.46 8.38
N ILE A 177 1.12 -4.24 7.96
CA ILE A 177 2.28 -4.58 8.79
C ILE A 177 3.18 -3.37 9.08
N LEU A 178 3.07 -2.30 8.29
CA LEU A 178 3.76 -1.04 8.51
C LEU A 178 3.32 -0.44 9.86
N ARG A 179 4.29 -0.22 10.76
CA ARG A 179 4.00 0.24 12.14
C ARG A 179 4.18 1.74 12.28
N LYS A 180 5.22 2.30 11.66
CA LYS A 180 5.53 3.72 11.64
C LYS A 180 5.08 4.33 10.32
N VAL A 181 3.87 4.88 10.31
CA VAL A 181 3.30 5.54 9.13
C VAL A 181 2.98 6.99 9.54
N PRO A 182 3.74 8.00 9.07
CA PRO A 182 3.49 9.39 9.47
C PRO A 182 2.19 9.95 8.89
N VAL A 183 1.78 9.48 7.71
CA VAL A 183 0.63 10.04 6.98
C VAL A 183 -0.24 8.94 6.38
N VAL A 184 -1.55 9.04 6.62
CA VAL A 184 -2.57 8.09 6.15
C VAL A 184 -3.67 8.82 5.38
N GLY A 185 -4.10 8.25 4.26
CA GLY A 185 -5.22 8.74 3.46
C GLY A 185 -6.34 7.71 3.32
N ILE A 186 -7.58 8.13 3.54
CA ILE A 186 -8.78 7.33 3.26
C ILE A 186 -9.55 7.99 2.11
N THR A 187 -9.52 7.36 0.94
CA THR A 187 -10.25 7.83 -0.25
C THR A 187 -11.75 7.51 -0.14
N SER A 188 -12.54 7.85 -1.16
CA SER A 188 -13.99 7.62 -1.15
C SER A 188 -14.35 6.18 -0.80
N LEU A 189 -15.27 6.05 0.16
CA LEU A 189 -15.82 4.80 0.63
C LEU A 189 -17.14 4.51 -0.08
N GLY A 190 -17.36 3.24 -0.34
CA GLY A 190 -18.58 2.72 -0.93
C GLY A 190 -18.69 1.24 -0.65
N VAL A 191 -19.90 0.70 -0.78
CA VAL A 191 -20.17 -0.72 -0.59
C VAL A 191 -19.41 -1.51 -1.66
N ASP A 192 -18.44 -2.29 -1.21
CA ASP A 192 -17.58 -3.13 -2.04
C ASP A 192 -17.04 -4.28 -1.20
N HIS A 193 -16.73 -5.41 -1.84
CA HIS A 193 -16.19 -6.62 -1.20
C HIS A 193 -16.99 -7.06 0.05
N THR A 194 -18.31 -7.07 -0.05
CA THR A 194 -19.22 -7.31 1.08
C THR A 194 -19.02 -8.66 1.77
N SER A 195 -18.53 -9.66 1.04
CA SER A 195 -18.17 -10.98 1.57
C SER A 195 -16.96 -10.97 2.52
N LEU A 196 -16.16 -9.89 2.51
CA LEU A 196 -14.94 -9.74 3.31
C LEU A 196 -15.06 -8.68 4.39
N LEU A 197 -15.63 -7.54 3.99
CA LEU A 197 -15.61 -6.33 4.81
C LEU A 197 -16.94 -6.12 5.55
N GLY A 198 -17.88 -7.04 5.40
CA GLY A 198 -19.27 -6.91 5.83
C GLY A 198 -20.13 -6.17 4.79
N SER A 199 -21.44 -6.27 4.97
CA SER A 199 -22.42 -5.72 4.03
C SER A 199 -22.80 -4.26 4.28
N THR A 200 -22.21 -3.59 5.28
CA THR A 200 -22.57 -2.22 5.66
C THR A 200 -21.43 -1.25 5.44
N ILE A 201 -21.76 0.04 5.28
CA ILE A 201 -20.74 1.08 5.07
C ILE A 201 -19.88 1.28 6.32
N GLU A 202 -20.43 1.04 7.51
CA GLU A 202 -19.76 1.10 8.80
C GLU A 202 -18.69 0.03 8.93
N SER A 203 -19.00 -1.21 8.56
CA SER A 203 -18.03 -2.32 8.62
C SER A 203 -16.86 -2.09 7.63
N ILE A 204 -17.17 -1.53 6.45
CA ILE A 204 -16.19 -1.12 5.45
C ILE A 204 -15.31 0.03 5.97
N ALA A 205 -15.92 1.06 6.56
CA ALA A 205 -15.22 2.20 7.14
C ALA A 205 -14.32 1.77 8.29
N TRP A 206 -14.80 0.90 9.19
CA TRP A 206 -14.03 0.37 10.31
C TRP A 206 -12.76 -0.36 9.84
N ASN A 207 -12.92 -1.21 8.82
CA ASN A 207 -11.82 -1.99 8.28
C ASN A 207 -10.80 -1.09 7.58
N LYS A 208 -11.25 -0.14 6.74
CA LYS A 208 -10.35 0.77 6.02
C LYS A 208 -9.63 1.76 6.94
N ALA A 209 -10.29 2.23 8.00
CA ALA A 209 -9.65 3.04 9.03
C ALA A 209 -8.56 2.29 9.80
N GLY A 210 -8.47 0.96 9.67
CA GLY A 210 -7.48 0.15 10.35
C GLY A 210 -6.02 0.41 9.98
N ILE A 211 -5.78 1.16 8.90
CA ILE A 211 -4.43 1.62 8.54
C ILE A 211 -3.98 2.84 9.33
N MET A 212 -4.87 3.54 10.05
CA MET A 212 -4.49 4.62 10.95
C MET A 212 -3.59 4.09 12.07
N LYS A 213 -2.53 4.82 12.38
CA LYS A 213 -1.51 4.45 13.38
C LYS A 213 -1.43 5.50 14.48
N GLU A 214 -1.00 5.07 15.65
CA GLU A 214 -0.71 5.98 16.75
C GLU A 214 0.32 7.02 16.32
N GLY A 215 0.02 8.31 16.53
CA GLY A 215 0.91 9.40 16.18
C GLY A 215 0.87 9.83 14.70
N CYS A 216 0.09 9.17 13.83
CA CYS A 216 -0.01 9.58 12.43
C CYS A 216 -0.92 10.80 12.23
N ARG A 217 -0.76 11.50 11.12
CA ARG A 217 -1.76 12.42 10.56
C ARG A 217 -2.65 11.63 9.59
N ALA A 218 -3.97 11.73 9.76
CA ALA A 218 -4.92 11.02 8.92
C ALA A 218 -5.85 11.99 8.20
N PHE A 219 -6.06 11.75 6.90
CA PHE A 219 -6.89 12.56 6.04
C PHE A 219 -7.95 11.69 5.37
N THR A 220 -9.13 12.27 5.15
CA THR A 220 -10.21 11.64 4.38
C THR A 220 -10.89 12.65 3.49
N VAL A 221 -11.60 12.16 2.49
CA VAL A 221 -12.54 12.93 1.69
C VAL A 221 -13.91 12.96 2.35
N PRO A 222 -14.85 13.85 1.97
CA PRO A 222 -16.23 13.76 2.43
C PRO A 222 -16.83 12.38 2.15
N GLN A 223 -17.55 11.81 3.12
CA GLN A 223 -18.22 10.51 3.01
C GLN A 223 -19.68 10.63 3.47
N SER A 224 -20.43 9.52 3.39
CA SER A 224 -21.72 9.43 4.09
C SER A 224 -21.54 9.61 5.59
N GLU A 225 -22.59 10.08 6.26
CA GLU A 225 -22.58 10.31 7.71
C GLU A 225 -22.21 9.05 8.50
N ALA A 226 -22.78 7.90 8.12
CA ALA A 226 -22.50 6.60 8.72
C ALA A 226 -21.01 6.21 8.63
N ALA A 227 -20.41 6.34 7.44
CA ALA A 227 -18.98 6.11 7.25
C ALA A 227 -18.15 7.06 8.12
N MET A 228 -18.56 8.33 8.15
CA MET A 228 -17.78 9.39 8.77
C MET A 228 -17.78 9.33 10.28
N ASN A 229 -18.89 8.92 10.90
CA ASN A 229 -18.95 8.63 12.32
C ASN A 229 -17.97 7.51 12.70
N VAL A 230 -17.89 6.45 11.88
CA VAL A 230 -16.93 5.36 12.12
C VAL A 230 -15.49 5.82 11.94
N LEU A 231 -15.16 6.57 10.87
CA LEU A 231 -13.79 7.05 10.67
C LEU A 231 -13.34 7.96 11.82
N LYS A 232 -14.20 8.86 12.30
CA LYS A 232 -13.92 9.70 13.47
C LYS A 232 -13.68 8.87 14.72
N GLN A 233 -14.57 7.93 15.04
CA GLN A 233 -14.41 7.05 16.20
C GLN A 233 -13.10 6.25 16.14
N ARG A 234 -12.76 5.75 14.95
CA ARG A 234 -11.52 4.98 14.72
C ARG A 234 -10.28 5.85 14.82
N SER A 235 -10.33 7.10 14.39
CA SER A 235 -9.21 8.03 14.55
C SER A 235 -8.86 8.27 16.02
N ILE A 236 -9.87 8.32 16.90
CA ILE A 236 -9.70 8.43 18.35
C ILE A 236 -9.11 7.13 18.91
N GLU A 237 -9.69 5.98 18.55
CA GLU A 237 -9.21 4.66 18.99
C GLU A 237 -7.74 4.42 18.60
N LYS A 238 -7.36 4.80 17.38
CA LYS A 238 -6.00 4.65 16.84
C LYS A 238 -5.06 5.78 17.27
N LYS A 239 -5.53 6.76 18.07
CA LYS A 239 -4.75 7.90 18.57
C LYS A 239 -4.06 8.69 17.45
N VAL A 240 -4.82 9.03 16.42
CA VAL A 240 -4.40 9.94 15.35
C VAL A 240 -4.17 11.34 15.93
N VAL A 241 -3.13 12.02 15.47
CA VAL A 241 -2.77 13.37 15.91
C VAL A 241 -3.75 14.39 15.34
N CYS A 242 -4.22 15.32 16.18
CA CYS A 242 -5.09 16.45 15.81
C CYS A 242 -6.45 16.08 15.20
N GLN A 243 -6.95 14.86 15.45
CA GLN A 243 -8.19 14.33 14.88
C GLN A 243 -8.10 14.06 13.36
N LEU A 244 -9.11 13.38 12.83
CA LEU A 244 -9.22 13.09 11.40
C LEU A 244 -9.57 14.35 10.59
N ASP A 245 -8.68 14.74 9.67
CA ASP A 245 -8.89 15.88 8.79
C ASP A 245 -9.77 15.49 7.59
N ILE A 246 -10.83 16.25 7.36
CA ILE A 246 -11.70 16.10 6.18
C ILE A 246 -11.27 17.18 5.19
N ILE A 247 -10.77 16.75 4.03
CA ILE A 247 -10.21 17.67 3.04
C ILE A 247 -11.30 18.32 2.18
N ASP A 248 -11.11 19.60 1.92
CA ASP A 248 -11.97 20.36 1.00
C ASP A 248 -11.75 19.90 -0.45
N ASN A 249 -12.80 20.03 -1.26
CA ASN A 249 -12.75 19.70 -2.68
C ASN A 249 -12.17 20.87 -3.50
N LEU A 250 -10.84 20.98 -3.53
CA LEU A 250 -10.13 21.98 -4.33
C LEU A 250 -10.36 21.76 -5.83
N GLN A 251 -10.42 22.84 -6.58
CA GLN A 251 -10.65 22.81 -8.02
C GLN A 251 -9.33 22.86 -8.78
N PHE A 252 -9.07 21.85 -9.61
CA PHE A 252 -7.90 21.76 -10.47
C PHE A 252 -8.32 21.80 -11.94
N LYS A 253 -7.38 22.20 -12.80
CA LYS A 253 -7.53 22.13 -14.26
C LYS A 253 -6.95 20.82 -14.75
N PHE A 254 -7.78 20.00 -15.40
CA PHE A 254 -7.34 18.77 -16.07
C PHE A 254 -7.41 18.91 -17.59
N PRO A 255 -6.63 18.12 -18.34
CA PRO A 255 -6.71 18.09 -19.80
C PRO A 255 -8.13 17.82 -20.32
N ALA A 256 -8.51 18.42 -21.45
CA ALA A 256 -9.86 18.29 -22.01
C ALA A 256 -10.25 16.84 -22.37
N ASN A 257 -9.26 15.97 -22.64
CA ASN A 257 -9.44 14.56 -22.97
C ASN A 257 -9.47 13.63 -21.75
N THR A 258 -9.71 14.16 -20.55
CA THR A 258 -9.77 13.38 -19.32
C THR A 258 -11.01 12.48 -19.29
N LEU A 259 -10.80 11.16 -19.17
CA LEU A 259 -11.87 10.16 -19.16
C LEU A 259 -12.59 10.00 -17.81
N CYS A 260 -11.96 10.45 -16.73
CA CYS A 260 -12.54 10.38 -15.37
C CYS A 260 -13.31 11.67 -15.05
N PRO A 261 -14.47 11.59 -14.40
CA PRO A 261 -15.21 12.79 -13.98
C PRO A 261 -14.33 13.73 -13.16
N VAL A 262 -14.26 15.00 -13.57
CA VAL A 262 -13.38 16.03 -12.97
C VAL A 262 -13.58 16.15 -11.46
N HIS A 263 -14.81 16.05 -10.96
CA HIS A 263 -15.08 16.13 -9.53
C HIS A 263 -14.42 14.99 -8.73
N ILE A 264 -14.28 13.79 -9.30
CA ILE A 264 -13.59 12.66 -8.66
C ILE A 264 -12.08 12.93 -8.65
N LEU A 265 -11.54 13.46 -9.74
CA LEU A 265 -10.13 13.78 -9.84
C LEU A 265 -9.74 14.93 -8.91
N ASN A 266 -10.57 15.97 -8.81
CA ASN A 266 -10.41 17.06 -7.87
C ASN A 266 -10.31 16.54 -6.44
N LEU A 267 -11.19 15.60 -6.08
CA LEU A 267 -11.21 15.05 -4.74
C LEU A 267 -9.97 14.20 -4.43
N ASN A 268 -9.57 13.32 -5.36
CA ASN A 268 -8.35 12.51 -5.21
C ASN A 268 -7.09 13.39 -5.20
N ALA A 269 -7.03 14.44 -6.03
CA ALA A 269 -5.93 15.39 -6.08
C ALA A 269 -5.84 16.22 -4.80
N SER A 270 -6.97 16.69 -4.28
CA SER A 270 -7.03 17.44 -3.02
C SER A 270 -6.50 16.59 -1.86
N LEU A 271 -6.91 15.32 -1.79
CA LEU A 271 -6.40 14.40 -0.77
C LEU A 271 -4.90 14.19 -0.96
N ALA A 272 -4.42 13.92 -2.18
CA ALA A 272 -2.99 13.74 -2.46
C ALA A 272 -2.16 14.96 -2.05
N VAL A 273 -2.63 16.18 -2.32
CA VAL A 273 -1.95 17.42 -1.91
C VAL A 273 -1.83 17.49 -0.38
N ALA A 274 -2.91 17.23 0.35
CA ALA A 274 -2.88 17.24 1.83
C ALA A 274 -1.92 16.19 2.40
N LEU A 275 -1.90 14.98 1.83
CA LEU A 275 -0.98 13.91 2.21
C LEU A 275 0.48 14.34 1.99
N CYS A 276 0.79 14.89 0.81
CA CYS A 276 2.15 15.32 0.47
C CYS A 276 2.61 16.51 1.31
N GLN A 277 1.80 17.55 1.45
CA GLN A 277 2.15 18.73 2.25
C GLN A 277 2.47 18.37 3.70
N THR A 278 1.67 17.47 4.27
CA THR A 278 1.88 17.00 5.64
C THR A 278 3.14 16.15 5.75
N TRP A 279 3.35 15.24 4.80
CA TRP A 279 4.55 14.41 4.77
C TRP A 279 5.82 15.26 4.63
N LEU A 280 5.82 16.25 3.72
CA LEU A 280 6.92 17.20 3.53
C LEU A 280 7.24 17.96 4.83
N SER A 281 6.20 18.46 5.51
CA SER A 281 6.35 19.19 6.78
C SER A 281 6.99 18.33 7.87
N ILE A 282 6.54 17.08 8.01
CA ILE A 282 7.11 16.12 8.97
C ILE A 282 8.56 15.77 8.61
N SER A 283 8.84 15.51 7.33
CA SER A 283 10.18 15.17 6.85
C SER A 283 11.18 16.30 7.07
N ILE A 284 10.79 17.55 6.78
CA ILE A 284 11.64 18.73 7.02
C ILE A 284 11.93 18.89 8.51
N PHE A 285 10.92 18.75 9.36
CA PHE A 285 11.08 18.84 10.82
C PHE A 285 12.09 17.80 11.37
N LEU A 286 12.01 16.55 10.88
CA LEU A 286 12.94 15.48 11.28
C LEU A 286 14.38 15.74 10.81
N LEU A 287 14.56 16.29 9.61
CA LEU A 287 15.88 16.67 9.08
C LEU A 287 16.52 17.82 9.87
N GLN A 288 15.72 18.82 10.28
CA GLN A 288 16.20 19.94 11.09
C GLN A 288 16.57 19.47 12.51
N SER A 289 15.73 18.63 13.12
CA SER A 289 15.97 18.10 14.47
C SER A 289 17.23 17.23 14.57
N THR A 290 17.57 16.49 13.51
CA THR A 290 18.80 15.68 13.45
C THR A 290 20.06 16.50 13.19
N THR A 291 19.92 17.69 12.59
CA THR A 291 21.03 18.62 12.34
C THR A 291 21.40 19.39 13.62
N ILE A 292 20.43 19.71 14.49
CA ILE A 292 20.65 20.43 15.76
C ILE A 292 21.31 19.53 16.84
N MET A 293 21.19 18.20 16.72
CA MET A 293 21.80 17.23 17.65
C MET A 293 23.23 16.78 17.24
N ARG A 294 23.83 17.40 16.23
CA ARG A 294 25.23 17.18 15.81
C ARG A 294 26.04 18.45 16.03
#